data_AF-A0A7Y0QHI6-F1
#
_entry.id   AF-A0A7Y0QHI6-F1
#
_cell.length_a   1.000
_cell.length_b   1.000
_cell.length_c   1.000
_cell.angle_alpha   90.00
_cell.angle_beta   90.00
_cell.angle_gamma   90.00
#
_symmetry.space_group_name_H-M   'P 1'
#
loop_
_entity.id
_entity.type
_entity.pdbx_description
1 polymer ?
#
loop_
_entity_poly.entity_id
_entity_poly.type
_entity_poly.pdbx_seq_one_letter_code
_entity_poly.pdbx_strand_id
1 'polypeptide(L)' 'MNARQGAATSVHVASPPEFHAVTGRSFAAGTPTKSSQKSDDRLTTARLWQVRADPA' A
#
# COMPACT_ATOMS: atom_id res chain seq x y z
N MET A 1 2.49 12.65 10.71
CA MET A 1 1.09 12.35 10.36
C MET A 1 0.31 12.11 11.65
N ASN A 2 -0.91 12.64 11.77
CA ASN A 2 -1.81 12.36 12.91
C ASN A 2 -2.94 11.41 12.51
N ALA A 3 -3.69 10.88 13.49
CA ALA A 3 -4.73 9.89 13.24
C ALA A 3 -5.83 10.38 12.27
N ARG A 4 -6.26 11.64 12.42
CA ARG A 4 -7.29 12.24 11.55
C ARG A 4 -6.83 12.32 10.10
N GLN A 5 -5.58 12.71 9.87
CA GLN A 5 -5.03 12.85 8.52
C GLN A 5 -4.71 11.50 7.87
N GLY A 6 -4.34 10.50 8.67
CA GLY A 6 -4.25 9.11 8.22
C GLY A 6 -5.60 8.55 7.78
N ALA A 7 -6.63 8.70 8.62
CA ALA A 7 -7.99 8.26 8.29
C ALA A 7 -8.52 8.95 7.03
N ALA A 8 -8.29 10.26 6.88
CA ALA A 8 -8.67 11.01 5.68
C ALA A 8 -7.98 10.47 4.41
N THR A 9 -6.71 10.06 4.51
CA THR A 9 -5.99 9.45 3.38
C THR A 9 -6.63 8.13 2.97
N SER A 10 -6.99 7.27 3.93
CA SER A 10 -7.67 6.00 3.63
C SER A 10 -9.04 6.20 2.97
N VAL A 11 -9.85 7.13 3.49
CA VAL A 11 -11.15 7.48 2.89
C VAL A 11 -10.98 8.02 1.48
N HIS A 12 -9.99 8.88 1.25
CA HIS A 12 -9.70 9.42 -0.08
C HIS A 12 -9.31 8.35 -1.10
N VAL A 13 -8.55 7.32 -0.72
CA VAL A 13 -8.14 6.26 -1.65
C VAL A 13 -9.29 5.27 -1.92
N ALA A 14 -10.18 5.04 -0.95
CA ALA A 14 -11.22 4.02 -1.04
C ALA A 14 -12.51 4.47 -1.75
N SER A 15 -12.76 5.78 -1.86
CA SER A 15 -14.09 6.31 -2.24
C SER A 15 -14.24 6.75 -3.71
N PRO A 16 -13.26 7.41 -4.34
CA PRO A 16 -13.39 7.94 -5.69
C PRO A 16 -13.32 6.84 -6.78
N PRO A 17 -14.14 6.94 -7.85
CA PRO A 17 -14.14 6.01 -8.97
C PRO A 17 -12.78 5.91 -9.69
N GLU A 18 -11.99 6.99 -9.65
CA GLU A 18 -10.65 7.06 -10.26
C GLU A 18 -9.64 6.09 -9.61
N PHE A 19 -9.91 5.57 -8.41
CA PHE A 19 -9.06 4.60 -7.72
C PHE A 19 -9.52 3.14 -7.86
N HIS A 20 -10.67 2.86 -8.49
CA HIS A 20 -11.19 1.50 -8.62
C HIS A 20 -10.25 0.55 -9.39
N ALA A 21 -9.45 1.08 -10.32
CA ALA A 21 -8.49 0.30 -11.12
C ALA A 21 -7.02 0.53 -10.70
N VAL A 22 -6.76 1.34 -9.67
CA VAL A 22 -5.39 1.66 -9.27
C VAL A 22 -4.84 0.54 -8.40
N THR A 23 -3.79 -0.12 -8.90
CA THR A 23 -3.05 -1.15 -8.16
C THR A 23 -1.58 -0.76 -8.03
N GLY A 24 -0.90 -1.29 -7.01
CA GLY A 24 0.54 -1.12 -6.83
C GLY A 24 1.02 0.30 -6.50
N ARG A 25 0.12 1.20 -6.06
CA ARG A 25 0.46 2.59 -5.76
C ARG A 25 0.28 2.90 -4.27
N SER A 26 1.30 3.52 -3.69
CA SER A 26 1.30 3.96 -2.29
C SER A 26 0.93 5.43 -2.18
N PHE A 27 0.25 5.81 -1.09
CA PHE A 27 -0.18 7.18 -0.82
C PHE A 27 0.26 7.62 0.58
N ALA A 28 0.72 8.86 0.70
CA ALA A 28 1.05 9.48 1.98
C ALA A 28 0.40 10.87 2.03
N ALA A 29 -0.31 11.16 3.12
CA ALA A 29 -1.04 12.43 3.27
C ALA A 29 -1.97 12.76 2.07
N GLY A 30 -2.59 11.74 1.46
CA GLY A 30 -3.48 11.88 0.31
C GLY A 30 -2.79 11.98 -1.06
N THR A 31 -1.46 11.99 -1.14
CA THR A 31 -0.74 12.12 -2.42
C THR A 31 -0.01 10.84 -2.82
N PRO A 32 0.04 10.49 -4.12
CA PRO A 32 0.80 9.33 -4.58
C PRO A 32 2.29 9.51 -4.28
N THR A 33 2.87 8.56 -3.56
CA THR A 33 4.26 8.63 -3.10
C THR A 33 4.96 7.30 -3.40
N LYS A 34 6.23 7.38 -3.83
CA LYS A 34 7.06 6.18 -3.97
C LYS A 34 7.40 5.63 -2.59
N SER A 35 7.17 4.34 -2.40
CA SER A 35 7.66 3.60 -1.24
C SER A 35 9.18 3.43 -1.30
N SER A 36 9.78 3.02 -0.18
CA SER A 36 11.18 2.64 -0.12
C SER A 36 11.48 1.51 -1.12
N GLN A 37 12.68 1.51 -1.69
CA GLN A 37 13.11 0.50 -2.66
C GLN A 37 13.00 -0.94 -2.15
N LYS A 38 13.24 -1.14 -0.84
CA LYS A 38 13.08 -2.45 -0.19
C LYS A 38 11.65 -2.99 -0.24
N SER A 39 10.65 -2.10 -0.26
CA SER A 39 9.23 -2.47 -0.39
C SER A 39 8.84 -2.84 -1.82
N ASP A 40 9.61 -2.40 -2.81
CA ASP A 40 9.43 -2.76 -4.23
C ASP A 40 10.20 -4.03 -4.64
N ASP A 41 10.99 -4.62 -3.73
CA ASP A 41 11.72 -5.85 -4.00
C ASP A 41 10.75 -7.03 -4.15
N ARG A 42 10.52 -7.41 -5.41
CA ARG A 42 9.62 -8.50 -5.79
C ARG A 42 10.11 -9.87 -5.33
N LEU A 43 11.41 -10.12 -5.29
CA LEU A 43 11.96 -11.41 -4.85
C LEU A 43 11.76 -11.59 -3.35
N THR A 44 12.09 -10.55 -2.58
CA THR A 44 11.84 -10.53 -1.14
C THR A 44 10.34 -10.64 -0.86
N THR A 45 9.49 -9.93 -1.59
CA THR A 45 8.03 -10.00 -1.43
C THR A 45 7.48 -11.40 -1.72
N ALA A 46 7.90 -12.04 -2.81
CA ALA A 46 7.50 -13.41 -3.13
C ALA A 46 7.92 -14.41 -2.05
N ARG A 47 9.14 -14.26 -1.52
CA ARG A 47 9.63 -15.11 -0.43
C ARG A 47 8.83 -14.90 0.86
N LEU A 48 8.50 -13.66 1.19
CA LEU A 48 7.68 -13.33 2.37
C LEU A 48 6.29 -13.97 2.28
N TRP A 49 5.67 -13.99 1.09
CA TRP A 49 4.38 -14.66 0.89
C TRP A 49 4.47 -16.18 1.06
N GLN A 50 5.54 -16.82 0.57
CA GLN A 50 5.76 -18.25 0.78
C GLN A 50 5.85 -18.60 2.26
N VAL A 51 6.65 -17.83 3.04
CA VAL A 51 6.82 -18.08 4.48
C VAL A 51 5.51 -17.87 5.26
N ARG A 52 4.66 -16.92 4.85
CA ARG A 52 3.35 -16.71 5.49
C ARG A 52 2.32 -17.80 5.16
N ALA A 53 2.40 -18.35 3.95
CA ALA A 53 1.44 -19.33 3.47
C ALA A 53 1.77 -20.75 3.91
N ASP A 54 2.99 -21.00 4.39
CA ASP A 54 3.43 -22.28 4.93
C ASP A 54 2.73 -22.55 6.27
N PRO A 55 1.79 -23.52 6.33
CA PRO A 55 1.23 -23.96 7.60
C PRO A 55 2.24 -24.92 8.23
N ALA A 56 3.01 -24.43 9.20
CA ALA A 56 3.89 -25.26 10.01
C ALA A 56 3.16 -26.44 10.69
#